data_AF-A0AAN7BD81-F1
#
_entry.id   AF-A0AAN7BD81-F1
#
_cell.length_a   1.000
_cell.length_b   1.000
_cell.length_c   1.000
_cell.angle_alpha   90.00
_cell.angle_beta   90.00
_cell.angle_gamma   90.00
#
_symmetry.space_group_name_H-M   'P 1'
#
loop_
_entity.id
_entity.type
_entity.pdbx_description
1 polymer ?
#
loop_
_entity_poly.entity_id
_entity_poly.type
_entity_poly.pdbx_seq_one_letter_code
_entity_poly.pdbx_strand_id
1 'polypeptide(L)'
;MPGGIVLSHAEFRSGISAALDAFIGAVQSHPQLQAEVSQGRRHLRLSYILDFAMRTKYILSEMDNIEAGRPVRYPQQIKNYEFSANPSPQKVQQHMLDILVRSLTLDQMVNGEAPYNFGDWGEGIKSKAKVLVDSLDVFY
;
A
#
# COMPACT_ATOMS: atom_id res chain seq x y z
N MET A 1 12.65 30.50 -6.96
CA MET A 1 12.52 29.18 -6.31
C MET A 1 11.14 29.15 -5.65
N PRO A 2 10.13 28.44 -6.19
CA PRO A 2 8.89 28.26 -5.45
C PRO A 2 9.19 27.33 -4.27
N GLY A 3 8.91 27.80 -3.05
CA GLY A 3 9.11 27.04 -1.82
C GLY A 3 8.17 25.83 -1.81
N GLY A 4 8.73 24.64 -2.03
CA GLY A 4 8.01 23.39 -1.81
C GLY A 4 7.68 23.24 -0.33
N ILE A 5 6.44 22.90 -0.02
CA ILE A 5 6.04 22.49 1.32
C ILE A 5 6.76 21.17 1.59
N VAL A 6 7.78 21.19 2.44
CA VAL A 6 8.41 19.95 2.94
C VAL A 6 7.48 19.39 4.01
N LEU A 7 6.75 18.33 3.67
CA LEU A 7 5.90 17.62 4.64
C LEU A 7 6.77 16.94 5.71
N SER A 8 6.30 16.90 6.95
CA SER A 8 6.94 16.06 7.96
C SER A 8 6.77 14.57 7.64
N HIS A 9 7.65 13.72 8.20
CA HIS A 9 7.54 12.26 8.03
C HIS A 9 6.17 11.72 8.47
N ALA A 10 5.58 12.30 9.53
CA ALA A 10 4.27 11.90 10.03
C ALA A 10 3.14 12.30 9.07
N GLU A 11 3.15 13.53 8.55
CA GLU A 11 2.17 14.00 7.57
C GLU A 11 2.25 13.19 6.27
N PHE A 12 3.47 12.86 5.83
CA PHE A 12 3.69 12.02 4.66
C PHE A 12 3.15 10.60 4.85
N ARG A 13 3.52 9.92 5.95
CA ARG A 13 2.98 8.58 6.28
C ARG A 13 1.45 8.62 6.39
N SER A 14 0.88 9.69 6.94
CA SER A 14 -0.58 9.89 7.00
C SER A 14 -1.21 10.02 5.60
N GLY A 15 -0.57 10.74 4.69
CA GLY A 15 -1.02 10.89 3.30
C GLY A 15 -1.08 9.54 2.56
N ILE A 16 -0.01 8.74 2.65
CA ILE A 16 0.03 7.39 2.06
C ILE A 16 -1.04 6.50 2.70
N SER A 17 -1.19 6.55 4.02
CA SER A 17 -2.19 5.75 4.74
C SER A 17 -3.61 6.07 4.28
N ALA A 18 -3.93 7.35 4.12
CA ALA A 18 -5.23 7.80 3.60
C ALA A 18 -5.46 7.37 2.13
N ALA A 19 -4.42 7.43 1.29
CA ALA A 19 -4.51 6.97 -0.09
C ALA A 19 -4.73 5.44 -0.17
N LEU A 20 -4.02 4.67 0.66
CA LEU A 20 -4.24 3.22 0.81
C LEU A 20 -5.66 2.91 1.28
N ASP A 21 -6.19 3.66 2.24
CA ASP A 21 -7.57 3.48 2.70
C ASP A 21 -8.59 3.74 1.61
N ALA A 22 -8.40 4.80 0.83
CA ALA A 22 -9.28 5.09 -0.30
C ALA A 22 -9.21 4.00 -1.38
N PHE A 23 -8.02 3.48 -1.67
CA PHE A 23 -7.84 2.38 -2.62
C PHE A 23 -8.47 1.08 -2.11
N ILE A 24 -8.22 0.70 -0.86
CA ILE A 24 -8.79 -0.49 -0.21
C ILE A 24 -10.32 -0.40 -0.22
N GLY A 25 -10.88 0.75 0.15
CA GLY A 25 -12.33 0.97 0.14
C GLY A 25 -12.92 0.83 -1.27
N ALA A 26 -12.26 1.36 -2.30
CA ALA A 26 -12.68 1.21 -3.69
C ALA A 26 -12.71 -0.27 -4.11
N VAL A 27 -11.67 -1.05 -3.79
CA VAL A 27 -11.61 -2.48 -4.09
C VAL A 27 -12.68 -3.26 -3.32
N GLN A 28 -12.85 -2.99 -2.02
CA GLN A 28 -13.87 -3.62 -1.19
C GLN A 28 -15.29 -3.35 -1.70
N SER A 29 -15.57 -2.15 -2.16
CA SER A 29 -16.88 -1.77 -2.70
C SER A 29 -17.15 -2.26 -4.14
N HIS A 30 -16.16 -2.90 -4.78
CA HIS A 30 -16.27 -3.27 -6.19
C HIS A 30 -17.40 -4.30 -6.42
N PRO A 31 -18.32 -4.08 -7.37
CA PRO A 31 -19.48 -4.95 -7.59
C PRO A 31 -19.13 -6.43 -7.83
N GLN A 32 -18.07 -6.71 -8.60
CA GLN A 32 -17.65 -8.10 -8.85
C GLN A 32 -17.13 -8.80 -7.58
N LEU A 33 -16.46 -8.07 -6.68
CA LEU A 33 -16.04 -8.63 -5.40
C LEU A 33 -17.26 -8.91 -4.52
N GLN A 34 -18.18 -7.94 -4.43
CA GLN A 34 -19.40 -8.06 -3.64
C GLN A 34 -20.31 -9.20 -4.13
N ALA A 35 -20.48 -9.34 -5.44
CA ALA A 35 -21.27 -10.41 -6.04
C ALA A 35 -20.71 -11.80 -5.68
N GLU A 36 -19.40 -12.01 -5.82
CA GLU A 36 -18.76 -13.28 -5.48
C GLU A 36 -18.83 -13.57 -3.97
N VAL A 37 -18.55 -12.57 -3.12
CA VAL A 37 -18.61 -12.71 -1.65
C VAL A 37 -20.02 -13.06 -1.18
N SER A 38 -21.05 -12.43 -1.76
CA SER A 38 -22.47 -12.72 -1.43
C SER A 38 -22.87 -14.17 -1.74
N GLN A 39 -22.10 -14.85 -2.59
CA GLN A 39 -22.30 -16.23 -2.99
C GLN A 39 -21.32 -17.19 -2.29
N GLY A 40 -20.56 -16.72 -1.29
CA GLY A 40 -19.55 -17.50 -0.59
C GLY A 40 -18.31 -17.83 -1.43
N ARG A 41 -18.08 -17.09 -2.52
CA ARG A 41 -16.95 -17.27 -3.45
C ARG A 41 -15.94 -16.14 -3.29
N ARG A 42 -14.72 -16.37 -3.79
CA ARG A 42 -13.61 -15.41 -3.74
C ARG A 42 -13.28 -14.95 -5.15
N HIS A 43 -13.45 -13.66 -5.44
CA HIS A 43 -12.95 -13.09 -6.69
C HIS A 43 -11.41 -13.01 -6.63
N LEU A 44 -10.72 -13.99 -7.23
CA LEU A 44 -9.28 -14.23 -7.03
C LEU A 44 -8.40 -12.98 -7.24
N ARG A 45 -8.59 -12.26 -8.35
CA ARG A 45 -7.75 -11.10 -8.69
C ARG A 45 -7.97 -9.90 -7.76
N LEU A 46 -9.20 -9.45 -7.62
CA LEU A 46 -9.57 -8.39 -6.65
C LEU A 46 -9.19 -8.73 -5.22
N SER A 47 -9.32 -10.00 -4.81
CA SER A 47 -8.91 -10.41 -3.47
C SER A 47 -7.40 -10.39 -3.30
N TYR A 48 -6.64 -10.71 -4.34
CA TYR A 48 -5.18 -10.59 -4.32
C TYR A 48 -4.76 -9.12 -4.23
N ILE A 49 -5.37 -8.23 -5.03
CA ILE A 49 -5.14 -6.78 -4.99
C ILE A 49 -5.44 -6.24 -3.58
N LEU A 50 -6.58 -6.66 -3.00
CA LEU A 50 -7.01 -6.26 -1.66
C LEU A 50 -6.01 -6.73 -0.59
N ASP A 51 -5.64 -8.02 -0.59
CA ASP A 51 -4.66 -8.57 0.35
C ASP A 51 -3.32 -7.83 0.24
N PHE A 52 -2.89 -7.51 -0.98
CA PHE A 52 -1.63 -6.81 -1.23
C PHE A 52 -1.67 -5.38 -0.68
N ALA A 53 -2.75 -4.63 -0.93
CA ALA A 53 -2.94 -3.28 -0.40
C ALA A 53 -3.04 -3.25 1.13
N MET A 54 -3.78 -4.18 1.74
CA MET A 54 -3.89 -4.28 3.19
C MET A 54 -2.54 -4.58 3.85
N ARG A 55 -1.72 -5.45 3.24
CA ARG A 55 -0.34 -5.72 3.74
C ARG A 55 0.55 -4.50 3.62
N THR A 56 0.48 -3.75 2.52
CA THR A 56 1.21 -2.49 2.36
C THR A 56 0.83 -1.49 3.46
N LYS A 57 -0.46 -1.35 3.75
CA LYS A 57 -0.94 -0.49 4.84
C LYS A 57 -0.46 -0.96 6.21
N TYR A 58 -0.48 -2.26 6.45
CA TYR A 58 0.04 -2.84 7.70
C TYR A 58 1.53 -2.52 7.89
N ILE A 59 2.37 -2.71 6.85
CA ILE A 59 3.79 -2.37 6.91
C ILE A 59 3.98 -0.88 7.26
N LEU A 60 3.22 0.01 6.61
CA LEU A 60 3.25 1.45 6.91
C LEU A 60 2.87 1.75 8.37
N SER A 61 1.85 1.08 8.91
CA SER A 61 1.41 1.27 10.31
C SER A 61 2.42 0.81 11.36
N GLU A 62 3.36 -0.07 10.99
CA GLU A 62 4.39 -0.60 11.88
C GLU A 62 5.72 0.18 11.78
N MET A 63 5.80 1.23 10.95
CA MET A 63 7.02 2.01 10.76
C MET A 63 7.58 2.57 12.07
N ASP A 64 6.72 3.06 12.96
CA ASP A 64 7.16 3.61 14.25
C ASP A 64 7.74 2.52 15.18
N ASN A 65 7.22 1.29 15.08
CA ASN A 65 7.74 0.16 15.84
C ASN A 65 9.08 -0.28 15.28
N ILE A 66 9.21 -0.37 13.95
CA ILE A 66 10.46 -0.71 13.27
C ILE A 66 11.54 0.34 13.57
N GLU A 67 11.19 1.63 13.51
CA GLU A 67 12.09 2.74 13.78
C GLU A 67 12.62 2.71 15.21
N ALA A 68 11.76 2.39 16.17
CA ALA A 68 12.11 2.33 17.58
C ALA A 68 12.70 0.98 18.04
N GLY A 69 12.84 -0.02 17.15
CA GLY A 69 13.27 -1.36 17.53
C GLY A 69 12.26 -2.13 18.41
N ARG A 70 10.97 -1.78 18.32
CA ARG A 70 9.89 -2.48 19.02
C ARG A 70 9.35 -3.64 18.18
N PRO A 71 8.82 -4.70 18.82
CA PRO A 71 8.21 -5.80 18.09
C PRO A 71 6.97 -5.33 17.30
N VAL A 72 6.88 -5.76 16.04
CA VAL A 72 5.68 -5.59 15.20
C VAL A 72 4.65 -6.67 15.51
N ARG A 73 3.37 -6.40 15.22
CA ARG A 73 2.27 -7.32 15.59
C ARG A 73 2.25 -8.64 14.81
N TYR A 74 2.52 -8.57 13.51
CA TYR A 74 2.47 -9.69 12.55
C TYR A 74 3.76 -9.70 11.69
N PRO A 75 4.90 -10.14 12.24
CA PRO A 75 6.18 -10.13 11.55
C PRO A 75 6.18 -10.93 10.24
N GLN A 76 5.40 -12.02 10.17
CA GLN A 76 5.25 -12.88 9.00
C GLN A 76 4.63 -12.18 7.78
N GLN A 77 3.98 -11.02 7.96
CA GLN A 77 3.43 -10.24 6.86
C GLN A 77 4.45 -9.25 6.26
N ILE A 78 5.59 -9.05 6.92
CA ILE A 78 6.66 -8.15 6.47
C ILE A 78 7.78 -9.00 5.87
N LYS A 79 8.09 -8.75 4.60
CA LYS A 79 9.12 -9.51 3.89
C LYS A 79 10.49 -9.23 4.53
N ASN A 80 11.27 -10.29 4.76
CA ASN A 80 12.63 -10.22 5.33
C ASN A 80 12.71 -9.47 6.66
N TYR A 81 11.64 -9.47 7.46
CA TYR A 81 11.66 -8.82 8.75
C TYR A 81 12.49 -9.62 9.76
N GLU A 82 13.51 -8.98 10.29
CA GLU A 82 14.31 -9.48 11.40
C GLU A 82 14.14 -8.54 12.59
N PHE A 83 13.63 -9.07 13.70
CA PHE A 83 13.48 -8.28 14.92
C PHE A 83 14.85 -7.86 15.46
N SER A 84 14.97 -6.59 15.85
CA SER A 84 16.11 -6.01 16.55
C SER A 84 15.58 -5.06 17.59
N ALA A 85 16.04 -5.19 18.84
CA ALA A 85 15.70 -4.27 19.92
C ALA A 85 16.36 -2.87 19.75
N ASN A 86 17.27 -2.72 18.79
CA ASN A 86 17.94 -1.47 18.50
C ASN A 86 17.20 -0.70 17.41
N PRO A 87 16.99 0.62 17.59
CA PRO A 87 16.55 1.52 16.53
C PRO A 87 17.43 1.43 15.28
N SER A 88 16.83 1.37 14.10
CA SER A 88 17.57 1.32 12.84
C SER A 88 16.88 2.16 11.76
N PRO A 89 17.37 3.37 11.48
CA PRO A 89 16.89 4.20 10.37
C PRO A 89 17.00 3.49 9.01
N GLN A 90 17.99 2.61 8.84
CA GLN A 90 18.17 1.83 7.62
C GLN A 90 17.01 0.85 7.39
N LYS A 91 16.50 0.20 8.44
CA LYS A 91 15.32 -0.68 8.31
C LYS A 91 14.08 0.10 7.90
N VAL A 92 13.89 1.30 8.44
CA VAL A 92 12.79 2.19 8.03
C VAL A 92 12.90 2.50 6.53
N GLN A 93 14.08 2.89 6.05
CA GLN A 93 14.29 3.18 4.63
C GLN A 93 14.01 1.96 3.73
N GLN A 94 14.46 0.77 4.13
CA GLN A 94 14.20 -0.47 3.38
C GLN A 94 12.70 -0.78 3.27
N HIS A 95 11.95 -0.64 4.37
CA HIS A 95 10.52 -0.90 4.35
C HIS A 95 9.72 0.21 3.66
N MET A 96 10.19 1.46 3.69
CA MET A 96 9.63 2.54 2.86
C MET A 96 9.82 2.26 1.36
N LEU A 97 10.98 1.73 0.97
CA LEU A 97 11.20 1.28 -0.41
C LEU A 97 10.26 0.11 -0.78
N ASP A 98 10.05 -0.85 0.14
CA ASP A 98 9.07 -1.93 -0.07
C ASP A 98 7.65 -1.37 -0.26
N ILE A 99 7.22 -0.38 0.54
CA ILE A 99 5.94 0.31 0.37
C ILE A 99 5.85 0.96 -1.01
N LEU A 100 6.89 1.68 -1.45
CA LEU A 100 6.93 2.32 -2.76
C LEU A 100 6.77 1.31 -3.90
N VAL A 101 7.56 0.24 -3.89
CA VAL A 101 7.51 -0.81 -4.92
C VAL A 101 6.14 -1.49 -4.94
N ARG A 102 5.54 -1.73 -3.77
CA ARG A 102 4.20 -2.32 -3.66
C ARG A 102 3.12 -1.41 -4.22
N SER A 103 3.18 -0.11 -3.95
CA SER A 103 2.23 0.86 -4.49
C SER A 103 2.33 0.98 -6.02
N LEU A 104 3.55 1.00 -6.57
CA LEU A 104 3.74 0.93 -8.03
C LEU A 104 3.20 -0.37 -8.62
N THR A 105 3.39 -1.49 -7.93
CA THR A 105 2.86 -2.79 -8.35
C THR A 105 1.33 -2.79 -8.34
N LEU A 106 0.70 -2.18 -7.33
CA LEU A 106 -0.76 -2.02 -7.28
C LEU A 106 -1.28 -1.22 -8.47
N ASP A 107 -0.60 -0.14 -8.82
CA ASP A 107 -0.93 0.66 -9.99
C ASP A 107 -0.77 -0.16 -11.29
N GLN A 108 0.34 -0.88 -11.47
CA GLN A 108 0.52 -1.76 -12.62
C GLN A 108 -0.56 -2.86 -12.73
N MET A 109 -1.07 -3.37 -11.61
CA MET A 109 -2.13 -4.39 -11.60
C MET A 109 -3.48 -3.87 -12.12
N VAL A 110 -3.72 -2.56 -12.08
CA VAL A 110 -5.02 -1.96 -12.42
C VAL A 110 -4.96 -0.99 -13.61
N ASN A 111 -3.82 -0.36 -13.84
CA ASN A 111 -3.54 0.63 -14.88
C ASN A 111 -2.49 0.16 -15.89
N GLY A 112 -1.70 -0.87 -15.58
CA GLY A 112 -0.60 -1.33 -16.43
C GLY A 112 -1.08 -2.06 -17.69
N GLU A 113 -0.12 -2.54 -18.47
CA GLU A 113 -0.35 -3.40 -19.63
C GLU A 113 -0.31 -4.90 -19.23
N ALA A 114 -0.80 -5.76 -20.13
CA ALA A 114 -0.61 -7.21 -19.99
C ALA A 114 0.89 -7.56 -19.94
N PRO A 115 1.32 -8.58 -19.19
CA PRO A 115 0.51 -9.55 -18.42
C PRO A 115 0.20 -9.12 -16.98
N TYR A 116 0.65 -7.94 -16.55
CA TYR A 116 0.53 -7.48 -15.16
C TYR A 116 -0.84 -6.90 -14.85
N ASN A 117 -1.55 -6.39 -15.86
CA ASN A 117 -2.92 -5.95 -15.72
C ASN A 117 -3.87 -7.12 -15.43
N PHE A 118 -4.58 -7.03 -14.30
CA PHE A 118 -5.47 -8.08 -13.85
C PHE A 118 -6.91 -7.95 -14.37
N GLY A 119 -7.26 -6.84 -15.00
CA GLY A 119 -8.57 -6.59 -15.57
C GLY A 119 -8.92 -5.11 -15.61
N ASP A 120 -10.03 -4.79 -16.26
CA ASP A 120 -10.61 -3.46 -16.21
C ASP A 120 -11.52 -3.31 -14.98
N TRP A 121 -10.98 -2.69 -13.93
CA TRP A 121 -11.65 -2.51 -12.64
C TRP A 121 -12.42 -1.19 -12.53
N GLY A 122 -12.54 -0.46 -13.64
CA GLY A 122 -13.18 0.85 -13.70
C GLY A 122 -12.35 1.99 -13.11
N GLU A 123 -12.74 3.22 -13.47
CA GLU A 123 -12.03 4.45 -13.09
C GLU A 123 -11.93 4.68 -11.58
N GLY A 124 -12.87 4.12 -10.80
CA GLY A 124 -12.87 4.24 -9.34
C GLY A 124 -11.63 3.62 -8.68
N ILE A 125 -11.23 2.42 -9.11
CA ILE A 125 -10.03 1.76 -8.57
C ILE A 125 -8.76 2.34 -9.22
N LYS A 126 -8.80 2.56 -10.54
CA LYS A 126 -7.67 3.08 -11.33
C LYS A 126 -7.19 4.45 -10.84
N SER A 127 -8.12 5.39 -10.64
CA SER A 127 -7.78 6.73 -10.14
C SER A 127 -7.21 6.71 -8.72
N LYS A 128 -7.69 5.82 -7.84
CA LYS A 128 -7.16 5.67 -6.48
C LYS A 128 -5.78 5.03 -6.45
N ALA A 129 -5.49 4.09 -7.35
CA ALA A 129 -4.13 3.57 -7.49
C ALA A 129 -3.16 4.65 -7.94
N LYS A 130 -3.57 5.49 -8.90
CA LYS A 130 -2.77 6.65 -9.32
C LYS A 130 -2.53 7.64 -8.17
N VAL A 131 -3.58 8.00 -7.42
CA VAL A 131 -3.43 8.89 -6.24
C VAL A 131 -2.49 8.28 -5.19
N LEU A 132 -2.52 6.95 -5.01
CA LEU A 132 -1.57 6.26 -4.13
C LEU A 132 -0.13 6.41 -4.61
N VAL A 133 0.13 6.24 -5.91
CA VAL A 133 1.48 6.47 -6.48
C VAL A 133 1.89 7.93 -6.36
N ASP A 134 1.01 8.87 -6.74
CA ASP A 134 1.28 10.31 -6.66
C ASP A 134 1.55 10.76 -5.21
N SER A 135 0.99 10.07 -4.20
CA SER A 135 1.28 10.33 -2.78
C SER A 135 2.70 9.97 -2.35
N LEU A 136 3.43 9.19 -3.16
CA LEU A 136 4.82 8.78 -2.93
C LEU A 136 5.84 9.69 -3.61
N ASP A 137 5.45 10.42 -4.66
CA ASP A 137 6.33 11.30 -5.46
C ASP A 137 6.82 12.54 -4.71
N VAL A 138 6.37 12.77 -3.47
CA VAL A 138 6.88 13.87 -2.62
C VAL A 138 8.31 13.60 -2.10
N PHE A 139 8.92 12.47 -2.47
CA PHE A 139 10.27 12.05 -2.04
C PHE A 139 11.35 12.19 -3.13
N TYR A 140 11.02 12.62 -4.36
CA TYR A 140 11.96 12.82 -5.47
C TYR A 140 11.90 14.22 -6.08
#